data_AF-A0A5A8AIP7-F1
#
_entry.id   AF-A0A5A8AIP7-F1
#
_cell.length_a   1.000
_cell.length_b   1.000
_cell.length_c   1.000
_cell.angle_alpha   90.00
_cell.angle_beta   90.00
_cell.angle_gamma   90.00
#
_symmetry.space_group_name_H-M   'P 1'
#
loop_
_entity.id
_entity.type
_entity.pdbx_description
1 polymer ?
#
loop_
_entity_poly.entity_id
_entity_poly.type
_entity_poly.pdbx_seq_one_letter_code
_entity_poly.pdbx_strand_id
1 'polypeptide(L)'
;MKMNLKNILLAAMLLMATPMVNAQFLTASDTSENSVKRYKSIINANKEIVDFIEYSLVQKGLPRHLRNLALIESHFNRNITSGAGAVGVWQFMTAHANQYGLTEQNRNDLYKSTKTAAVSLANLYKKYNNWITVVAAYNCGEGNIAKAMAAANSSQYHVFYKFLPEETINHVKKYLNACYATGELQAVLSNYNSSRMNTVFFADGGSKKDNSQLAETDINAGFNLNIIADELDVDMEKLLSWNPGISDELKQKGQSTLYLPTDLMPDFLLRKTKILSRSVKESNTPTIRQ
;
A
#
# COMPACT_ATOMS: atom_id res chain seq x y z
N MET A 1 -8.03 -56.89 -12.64
CA MET A 1 -8.92 -55.86 -12.07
C MET A 1 -8.52 -54.51 -12.70
N LYS A 2 -9.25 -54.05 -13.72
CA LYS A 2 -8.93 -52.81 -14.46
C LYS A 2 -9.43 -51.61 -13.64
N MET A 3 -8.52 -50.83 -13.09
CA MET A 3 -8.86 -49.62 -12.35
C MET A 3 -9.14 -48.49 -13.35
N ASN A 4 -10.30 -47.86 -13.21
CA ASN A 4 -10.93 -47.01 -14.21
C ASN A 4 -10.34 -45.59 -14.14
N LEU A 5 -9.50 -45.23 -15.11
CA LEU A 5 -8.74 -43.95 -15.17
C LEU A 5 -9.64 -42.69 -15.25
N LYS A 6 -10.94 -42.85 -15.51
CA LYS A 6 -11.89 -41.74 -15.69
C LYS A 6 -12.26 -41.01 -14.40
N ASN A 7 -12.05 -41.59 -13.22
CA ASN A 7 -12.40 -40.94 -11.96
C ASN A 7 -11.25 -40.13 -11.30
N ILE A 8 -10.02 -40.22 -11.82
CA ILE A 8 -8.89 -39.43 -11.33
C ILE A 8 -8.84 -38.06 -12.03
N LEU A 9 -9.28 -37.99 -13.29
CA LEU A 9 -9.33 -36.74 -14.06
C LEU A 9 -10.47 -35.79 -13.64
N LEU A 10 -11.53 -36.30 -13.02
CA LEU A 10 -12.64 -35.45 -12.53
C LEU A 10 -12.39 -34.84 -11.14
N ALA A 11 -11.49 -35.43 -10.34
CA ALA A 11 -11.08 -34.90 -9.05
C ALA A 11 -9.95 -33.86 -9.14
N ALA A 12 -9.21 -33.84 -10.26
CA ALA A 12 -8.16 -32.86 -10.53
C ALA A 12 -8.67 -31.55 -11.16
N MET A 13 -9.97 -31.44 -11.46
CA MET A 13 -10.58 -30.29 -12.16
C MET A 13 -11.43 -29.39 -11.27
N LEU A 14 -11.33 -29.53 -9.94
CA LEU A 14 -12.16 -28.77 -8.99
C LEU A 14 -11.38 -28.05 -7.87
N LEU A 15 -10.09 -27.75 -8.07
CA LEU A 15 -9.27 -27.07 -7.05
C LEU A 15 -8.43 -25.88 -7.56
N MET A 16 -8.74 -25.33 -8.74
CA MET A 16 -8.12 -24.08 -9.22
C MET A 16 -9.18 -23.05 -9.56
N ALA A 17 -9.98 -22.70 -8.56
CA ALA A 17 -10.70 -21.44 -8.52
C ALA A 17 -10.27 -20.69 -7.26
N THR A 18 -8.97 -20.45 -7.11
CA THR A 18 -8.54 -19.32 -6.29
C THR A 18 -9.07 -18.08 -6.99
N PRO A 19 -9.84 -17.21 -6.32
CA PRO A 19 -10.16 -15.94 -6.92
C PRO A 19 -8.82 -15.26 -7.20
N MET A 20 -8.57 -14.87 -8.44
CA MET A 20 -7.66 -13.77 -8.72
C MET A 20 -8.19 -12.58 -7.91
N VAL A 21 -7.71 -12.42 -6.67
CA VAL A 21 -8.09 -11.30 -5.83
C VAL A 21 -7.34 -10.09 -6.37
N ASN A 22 -8.00 -9.41 -7.31
CA ASN A 22 -7.86 -8.02 -7.71
C ASN A 22 -6.53 -7.33 -7.36
N ALA A 23 -5.67 -7.16 -8.36
CA ALA A 23 -4.62 -6.14 -8.39
C ALA A 23 -5.15 -4.68 -8.37
N GLN A 24 -6.43 -4.48 -8.01
CA GLN A 24 -7.19 -3.22 -8.09
C GLN A 24 -7.44 -2.56 -6.73
N PHE A 25 -6.80 -3.05 -5.67
CA PHE A 25 -7.37 -2.92 -4.32
C PHE A 25 -7.15 -1.54 -3.64
N LEU A 26 -6.20 -0.74 -4.09
CA LEU A 26 -5.91 0.60 -3.53
C LEU A 26 -5.68 1.62 -4.65
N THR A 27 -6.70 1.85 -5.47
CA THR A 27 -6.70 2.94 -6.44
C THR A 27 -7.40 4.16 -5.86
N ALA A 28 -7.00 5.35 -6.30
CA ALA A 28 -7.82 6.52 -6.09
C ALA A 28 -9.16 6.30 -6.82
N SER A 29 -10.26 6.40 -6.07
CA SER A 29 -11.61 6.16 -6.58
C SER A 29 -12.16 7.33 -7.39
N ASP A 30 -11.63 8.54 -7.19
CA ASP A 30 -11.99 9.74 -7.94
C ASP A 30 -10.72 10.46 -8.40
N THR A 31 -10.41 10.28 -9.68
CA THR A 31 -9.26 10.87 -10.36
C THR A 31 -9.69 11.95 -11.36
N SER A 32 -10.93 12.44 -11.27
CA SER A 32 -11.46 13.43 -12.20
C SER A 32 -10.71 14.76 -12.09
N GLU A 33 -10.58 15.48 -13.20
CA GLU A 33 -9.93 16.80 -13.22
C GLU A 33 -10.56 17.77 -12.21
N ASN A 34 -11.88 17.72 -12.06
CA ASN A 34 -12.61 18.59 -11.14
C ASN A 34 -12.22 18.30 -9.69
N SER A 35 -12.10 17.03 -9.32
CA SER A 35 -11.64 16.62 -7.99
C SER A 35 -10.20 17.06 -7.72
N VAL A 36 -9.31 16.85 -8.70
CA VAL A 36 -7.91 17.31 -8.62
C VAL A 36 -7.82 18.83 -8.47
N LYS A 37 -8.56 19.58 -9.29
CA LYS A 37 -8.64 21.05 -9.22
C LYS A 37 -9.17 21.49 -7.85
N ARG A 38 -10.19 20.82 -7.30
CA ARG A 38 -10.75 21.13 -5.99
C ARG A 38 -9.72 20.97 -4.87
N TYR A 39 -9.05 19.83 -4.77
CA TYR A 39 -8.02 19.62 -3.74
C TYR A 39 -6.87 20.62 -3.85
N LYS A 40 -6.37 20.87 -5.07
CA LYS A 40 -5.31 21.86 -5.30
C LYS A 40 -5.76 23.28 -4.95
N SER A 41 -7.00 23.65 -5.27
CA SER A 41 -7.56 24.96 -4.92
C SER A 41 -7.61 25.17 -3.42
N ILE A 42 -8.08 24.17 -2.65
CA ILE A 42 -8.12 24.25 -1.18
C ILE A 42 -6.71 24.39 -0.60
N ILE A 43 -5.75 23.62 -1.09
CA ILE A 43 -4.33 23.72 -0.67
C ILE A 43 -3.78 25.11 -0.95
N ASN A 44 -3.98 25.61 -2.18
CA ASN A 44 -3.47 26.92 -2.59
C ASN A 44 -4.11 28.07 -1.78
N ALA A 45 -5.40 27.98 -1.48
CA ALA A 45 -6.12 28.96 -0.66
C ALA A 45 -5.66 28.97 0.81
N ASN A 46 -5.05 27.89 1.29
CA ASN A 46 -4.59 27.73 2.67
C ASN A 46 -3.06 27.59 2.77
N LYS A 47 -2.32 28.15 1.80
CA LYS A 47 -0.88 27.90 1.63
C LYS A 47 -0.05 28.04 2.90
N GLU A 48 -0.25 29.10 3.69
CA GLU A 48 0.51 29.32 4.93
C GLU A 48 0.29 28.22 5.97
N ILE A 49 -0.96 27.77 6.14
CA ILE A 49 -1.31 26.67 7.05
C ILE A 49 -0.71 25.36 6.54
N VAL A 50 -0.80 25.13 5.23
CA VAL A 50 -0.23 23.94 4.60
C VAL A 50 1.28 23.88 4.78
N ASP A 51 1.99 24.97 4.48
CA ASP A 51 3.45 25.05 4.62
C ASP A 51 3.87 24.80 6.08
N PHE A 52 3.15 25.37 7.05
CA PHE A 52 3.39 25.12 8.47
C PHE A 52 3.19 23.65 8.86
N ILE A 53 2.12 23.01 8.37
CA ILE A 53 1.85 21.59 8.61
C ILE A 53 2.95 20.71 7.99
N GLU A 54 3.29 20.94 6.72
CA GLU A 54 4.33 20.17 6.04
C GLU A 54 5.68 20.31 6.73
N TYR A 55 6.07 21.54 7.10
CA TYR A 55 7.29 21.78 7.87
C TYR A 55 7.28 21.00 9.19
N SER A 56 6.18 21.08 9.95
CA SER A 56 6.04 20.39 11.23
C SER A 56 6.13 18.87 11.11
N LEU A 57 5.57 18.30 10.04
CA LEU A 57 5.65 16.87 9.73
C LEU A 57 7.10 16.45 9.41
N VAL A 58 7.75 17.18 8.50
CA VAL A 58 9.12 16.88 8.06
C VAL A 58 10.12 16.99 9.22
N GLN A 59 9.97 17.98 10.10
CA GLN A 59 10.78 18.11 11.31
C GLN A 59 10.67 16.92 12.28
N LYS A 60 9.62 16.09 12.14
CA LYS A 60 9.41 14.87 12.90
C LYS A 60 9.71 13.60 12.11
N GLY A 61 10.33 13.72 10.93
CA GLY A 61 10.62 12.59 10.05
C GLY A 61 9.37 11.98 9.40
N LEU A 62 8.25 12.73 9.38
CA LEU A 62 7.00 12.28 8.79
C LEU A 62 6.87 12.81 7.35
N PRO A 63 6.23 12.04 6.46
CA PRO A 63 6.07 12.47 5.08
C PRO A 63 5.03 13.60 4.96
N ARG A 64 5.35 14.58 4.10
CA ARG A 64 4.50 15.76 3.88
C ARG A 64 3.07 15.44 3.42
N HIS A 65 2.85 14.30 2.73
CA HIS A 65 1.54 13.91 2.25
C HIS A 65 0.53 13.65 3.38
N LEU A 66 0.96 13.53 4.63
CA LEU A 66 0.07 13.46 5.79
C LEU A 66 -0.73 14.75 6.03
N ARG A 67 -0.33 15.89 5.44
CA ARG A 67 -1.19 17.09 5.36
C ARG A 67 -2.57 16.80 4.76
N ASN A 68 -2.67 15.77 3.91
CA ASN A 68 -3.92 15.38 3.27
C ASN A 68 -4.95 14.86 4.28
N LEU A 69 -4.57 14.49 5.50
CA LEU A 69 -5.51 14.25 6.60
C LEU A 69 -6.21 15.56 7.00
N ALA A 70 -5.46 16.61 7.30
CA ALA A 70 -6.03 17.93 7.58
C ALA A 70 -6.90 18.48 6.43
N LEU A 71 -6.52 18.18 5.18
CA LEU A 71 -7.31 18.51 4.00
C LEU A 71 -8.69 17.84 3.99
N ILE A 72 -8.76 16.52 4.22
CA ILE A 72 -10.02 15.77 4.16
C ILE A 72 -10.88 15.91 5.41
N GLU A 73 -10.26 16.24 6.55
CA GLU A 73 -10.93 16.41 7.85
C GLU A 73 -11.63 17.76 7.96
N SER A 74 -10.96 18.85 7.55
CA SER A 74 -11.44 20.21 7.81
C SER A 74 -11.28 21.18 6.64
N HIS A 75 -10.66 20.75 5.53
CA HIS A 75 -10.15 21.66 4.50
C HIS A 75 -9.25 22.77 5.10
N PHE A 76 -8.45 22.41 6.12
CA PHE A 76 -7.62 23.31 6.91
C PHE A 76 -8.37 24.35 7.76
N ASN A 77 -9.69 24.20 7.95
CA ASN A 77 -10.47 25.10 8.79
C ASN A 77 -10.23 24.83 10.29
N ARG A 78 -9.71 25.84 11.00
CA ARG A 78 -9.41 25.77 12.43
C ARG A 78 -10.64 25.85 13.33
N ASN A 79 -11.75 26.39 12.83
CA ASN A 79 -12.92 26.75 13.64
C ASN A 79 -14.08 25.76 13.45
N ILE A 80 -13.87 24.66 12.73
CA ILE A 80 -14.91 23.66 12.48
C ILE A 80 -15.01 22.66 13.63
N THR A 81 -16.26 22.37 13.99
CA THR A 81 -16.62 21.32 14.93
C THR A 81 -17.58 20.36 14.24
N SER A 82 -17.28 19.07 14.23
CA SER A 82 -18.18 18.06 13.67
C SER A 82 -19.40 17.84 14.58
N GLY A 83 -20.46 17.23 14.05
CA GLY A 83 -21.62 16.85 14.86
C GLY A 83 -21.30 15.85 15.99
N ALA A 84 -20.21 15.09 15.86
CA ALA A 84 -19.71 14.19 16.89
C ALA A 84 -18.77 14.88 17.91
N GLY A 85 -18.42 16.16 17.69
CA GLY A 85 -17.58 16.95 18.60
C GLY A 85 -16.08 16.92 18.28
N ALA A 86 -15.68 16.51 17.07
CA ALA A 86 -14.30 16.64 16.60
C ALA A 86 -13.98 18.11 16.27
N VAL A 87 -12.81 18.63 16.65
CA VAL A 87 -12.52 20.08 16.56
C VAL A 87 -11.23 20.38 15.79
N GLY A 88 -11.28 21.45 15.01
CA GLY A 88 -10.12 22.10 14.40
C GLY A 88 -9.57 21.40 13.16
N VAL A 89 -8.34 21.79 12.79
CA VAL A 89 -7.71 21.38 11.53
C VAL A 89 -7.58 19.87 11.39
N TRP A 90 -7.23 19.23 12.50
CA TRP A 90 -6.97 17.80 12.60
C TRP A 90 -8.18 16.99 13.08
N GLN A 91 -9.33 17.65 13.27
CA GLN A 91 -10.57 17.04 13.78
C GLN A 91 -10.34 16.11 14.98
N PHE A 92 -9.63 16.60 16.00
CA PHE A 92 -9.40 15.79 17.19
C PHE A 92 -10.69 15.60 17.97
N MET A 93 -10.99 14.34 18.34
CA MET A 93 -11.93 14.02 19.41
C MET A 93 -11.29 14.29 20.78
N THR A 94 -12.07 14.67 21.79
CA THR A 94 -11.55 14.99 23.14
C THR A 94 -10.76 13.83 23.75
N ALA A 95 -11.27 12.60 23.64
CA ALA A 95 -10.58 11.42 24.16
C ALA A 95 -9.20 11.20 23.49
N HIS A 96 -9.14 11.33 22.16
CA HIS A 96 -7.89 11.22 21.41
C HIS A 96 -6.92 12.35 21.77
N ALA A 97 -7.40 13.59 21.85
CA ALA A 97 -6.59 14.75 22.23
C ALA A 97 -5.93 14.56 23.61
N ASN A 98 -6.72 14.11 24.59
CA ASN A 98 -6.26 13.90 25.97
C ASN A 98 -5.16 12.85 26.09
N GLN A 99 -5.15 11.79 25.25
CA GLN A 99 -4.09 10.77 25.23
C GLN A 99 -2.71 11.37 24.94
N TYR A 100 -2.65 12.52 24.27
CA TYR A 100 -1.43 13.21 23.89
C TYR A 100 -1.25 14.54 24.64
N GLY A 101 -1.99 14.76 25.72
CA GLY A 101 -1.91 15.98 26.54
C GLY A 101 -2.45 17.24 25.87
N LEU A 102 -3.25 17.11 24.80
CA LEU A 102 -3.91 18.25 24.16
C LEU A 102 -5.25 18.50 24.84
N THR A 103 -5.34 19.61 25.57
CA THR A 103 -6.60 19.98 26.25
C THR A 103 -7.69 20.33 25.24
N GLU A 104 -8.95 20.19 25.68
CA GLU A 104 -10.12 20.43 24.84
C GLU A 104 -10.12 21.81 24.16
N GLN A 105 -9.73 22.86 24.89
CA GLN A 105 -9.70 24.25 24.42
C GLN A 105 -8.58 24.50 23.40
N ASN A 106 -7.58 23.62 23.33
CA ASN A 106 -6.43 23.76 22.45
C ASN A 106 -6.59 22.98 21.13
N ARG A 107 -7.71 22.28 20.90
CA ARG A 107 -7.91 21.48 19.68
C ARG A 107 -7.99 22.31 18.39
N ASN A 108 -8.40 23.58 18.48
CA ASN A 108 -8.42 24.53 17.36
C ASN A 108 -7.12 25.35 17.21
N ASP A 109 -6.19 25.24 18.16
CA ASP A 109 -4.87 25.86 18.09
C ASP A 109 -4.05 25.10 17.04
N LEU A 110 -3.70 25.76 15.94
CA LEU A 110 -3.00 25.13 14.82
C LEU A 110 -1.64 24.55 15.25
N TYR A 111 -0.90 25.27 16.10
CA TYR A 111 0.43 24.84 16.52
C TYR A 111 0.35 23.62 17.44
N LYS A 112 -0.48 23.70 18.48
CA LYS A 112 -0.63 22.63 19.47
C LYS A 112 -1.24 21.39 18.84
N SER A 113 -2.32 21.53 18.07
CA SER A 113 -2.96 20.40 17.39
C SER A 113 -2.03 19.74 16.36
N THR A 114 -1.27 20.50 15.57
CA THR A 114 -0.32 19.92 14.59
C THR A 114 0.82 19.17 15.26
N LYS A 115 1.37 19.71 16.36
CA LYS A 115 2.38 19.00 17.16
C LYS A 115 1.83 17.67 17.70
N THR A 116 0.61 17.68 18.22
CA THR A 116 -0.07 16.48 18.70
C THR A 116 -0.35 15.48 17.58
N ALA A 117 -0.82 15.94 16.42
CA ALA A 117 -1.06 15.11 15.25
C ALA A 117 0.21 14.41 14.77
N ALA A 118 1.32 15.12 14.69
CA ALA A 118 2.60 14.53 14.31
C ALA A 118 3.02 13.39 15.29
N VAL A 119 2.91 13.62 16.60
CA VAL A 119 3.21 12.57 17.60
C VAL A 119 2.27 11.38 17.47
N SER A 120 0.97 11.63 17.31
CA SER A 120 -0.03 10.57 17.13
C SER A 120 0.23 9.75 15.87
N LEU A 121 0.51 10.39 14.74
CA LEU A 121 0.79 9.73 13.46
C LEU A 121 2.08 8.90 13.52
N ALA A 122 3.13 9.42 14.18
CA ALA A 122 4.36 8.67 14.40
C ALA A 122 4.13 7.41 15.24
N ASN A 123 3.34 7.50 16.31
CA ASN A 123 3.01 6.36 17.16
C ASN A 123 2.18 5.30 16.42
N LEU A 124 1.17 5.74 15.65
CA LEU A 124 0.38 4.84 14.81
C LEU A 124 1.27 4.16 13.76
N TYR A 125 2.19 4.91 13.13
CA TYR A 125 3.08 4.34 12.13
C TYR A 125 4.07 3.34 12.74
N LYS A 126 4.61 3.61 13.92
CA LYS A 126 5.44 2.65 14.67
C LYS A 126 4.71 1.33 14.93
N LYS A 127 3.39 1.38 15.15
CA LYS A 127 2.56 0.20 15.41
C LYS A 127 2.19 -0.58 14.14
N TYR A 128 1.74 0.12 13.11
CA TYR A 128 1.16 -0.51 11.91
C TYR A 128 2.13 -0.62 10.74
N ASN A 129 3.23 0.14 10.75
CA ASN A 129 4.28 0.16 9.75
C ASN A 129 3.81 0.44 8.30
N ASN A 130 2.61 1.02 8.13
CA ASN A 130 2.12 1.45 6.82
C ASN A 130 1.11 2.60 6.94
N TRP A 131 1.16 3.56 6.02
CA TRP A 131 0.32 4.76 6.09
C TRP A 131 -1.18 4.48 5.89
N ILE A 132 -1.54 3.42 5.17
CA ILE A 132 -2.95 3.12 4.88
C ILE A 132 -3.68 2.69 6.15
N THR A 133 -3.06 1.81 6.94
CA THR A 133 -3.60 1.40 8.24
C THR A 133 -3.55 2.53 9.25
N VAL A 134 -2.50 3.39 9.20
CA VAL A 134 -2.43 4.60 10.04
C VAL A 134 -3.60 5.54 9.77
N VAL A 135 -3.93 5.80 8.51
CA VAL A 135 -5.07 6.66 8.13
C VAL A 135 -6.41 6.07 8.58
N ALA A 136 -6.57 4.74 8.47
CA ALA A 136 -7.75 4.07 9.01
C ALA A 136 -7.83 4.20 10.53
N ALA A 137 -6.72 3.92 11.23
CA ALA A 137 -6.62 4.00 12.68
C ALA A 137 -6.83 5.41 13.22
N TYR A 138 -6.41 6.44 12.49
CA TYR A 138 -6.61 7.84 12.86
C TYR A 138 -8.10 8.19 12.93
N ASN A 139 -8.91 7.67 12.00
CA ASN A 139 -10.35 7.94 11.94
C ASN A 139 -11.15 7.08 12.92
N CYS A 140 -10.94 5.75 12.96
CA CYS A 140 -11.77 4.87 13.78
C CYS A 140 -11.15 4.45 15.12
N GLY A 141 -9.90 4.82 15.37
CA GLY A 141 -9.16 4.39 16.55
C GLY A 141 -8.62 2.97 16.47
N GLU A 142 -7.55 2.71 17.23
CA GLU A 142 -6.81 1.45 17.22
C GLU A 142 -7.63 0.22 17.66
N GLY A 143 -8.61 0.43 18.54
CA GLY A 143 -9.50 -0.65 19.00
C GLY A 143 -10.37 -1.22 17.87
N ASN A 144 -10.86 -0.37 16.96
CA ASN A 144 -11.64 -0.82 15.81
C ASN A 144 -10.75 -1.51 14.77
N ILE A 145 -9.51 -1.05 14.58
CA ILE A 145 -8.51 -1.75 13.76
C ILE A 145 -8.23 -3.14 14.33
N ALA A 146 -8.02 -3.27 15.64
CA ALA A 146 -7.76 -4.56 16.27
C ALA A 146 -8.95 -5.53 16.10
N LYS A 147 -10.19 -5.05 16.27
CA LYS A 147 -11.40 -5.85 16.02
C LYS A 147 -11.49 -6.31 14.57
N ALA A 148 -11.24 -5.42 13.62
CA ALA A 148 -11.28 -5.75 12.20
C ALA A 148 -10.19 -6.76 11.81
N MET A 149 -8.96 -6.59 12.31
CA MET A 149 -7.86 -7.54 12.08
C MET A 149 -8.19 -8.93 12.65
N ALA A 150 -8.77 -8.99 13.85
CA ALA A 150 -9.17 -10.25 14.47
C ALA A 150 -10.29 -10.95 13.68
N ALA A 151 -11.32 -10.21 13.25
CA ALA A 151 -12.40 -10.74 12.41
C ALA A 151 -11.90 -11.22 11.04
N ALA A 152 -10.86 -10.59 10.51
CA ALA A 152 -10.25 -10.95 9.23
C ALA A 152 -9.19 -12.07 9.33
N ASN A 153 -8.76 -12.41 10.55
CA ASN A 153 -7.56 -13.20 10.81
C ASN A 153 -6.34 -12.70 9.99
N SER A 154 -6.17 -11.39 9.89
CA SER A 154 -5.10 -10.78 9.09
C SER A 154 -4.81 -9.35 9.53
N SER A 155 -3.53 -8.97 9.54
CA SER A 155 -3.07 -7.60 9.77
C SER A 155 -2.97 -6.77 8.48
N GLN A 156 -3.32 -7.34 7.33
CA GLN A 156 -3.22 -6.67 6.05
C GLN A 156 -4.51 -5.90 5.77
N TYR A 157 -4.41 -4.58 5.56
CA TYR A 157 -5.56 -3.69 5.35
C TYR A 157 -6.52 -4.21 4.28
N HIS A 158 -5.99 -4.73 3.18
CA HIS A 158 -6.80 -5.24 2.08
C HIS A 158 -7.64 -6.47 2.40
N VAL A 159 -7.31 -7.15 3.49
CA VAL A 159 -8.09 -8.27 4.01
C VAL A 159 -9.08 -7.76 5.06
N PHE A 160 -8.63 -6.92 6.00
CA PHE A 160 -9.48 -6.52 7.14
C PHE A 160 -10.41 -5.33 6.88
N TYR A 161 -10.20 -4.54 5.82
CA TYR A 161 -10.98 -3.33 5.58
C TYR A 161 -12.50 -3.57 5.53
N LYS A 162 -12.95 -4.74 5.08
CA LYS A 162 -14.37 -5.14 4.99
C LYS A 162 -15.07 -5.22 6.35
N PHE A 163 -14.31 -5.26 7.44
CA PHE A 163 -14.80 -5.25 8.81
C PHE A 163 -14.67 -3.87 9.49
N LEU A 164 -14.22 -2.85 8.75
CA LEU A 164 -14.18 -1.48 9.24
C LEU A 164 -15.53 -0.78 9.03
N PRO A 165 -15.84 0.26 9.83
CA PRO A 165 -16.96 1.14 9.54
C PRO A 165 -16.87 1.73 8.12
N GLU A 166 -18.02 1.89 7.46
CA GLU A 166 -18.08 2.45 6.11
C GLU A 166 -17.44 3.85 6.04
N GLU A 167 -17.65 4.66 7.08
CA GLU A 167 -17.03 5.97 7.24
C GLU A 167 -15.50 5.89 7.10
N THR A 168 -14.87 4.92 7.75
CA THR A 168 -13.41 4.71 7.75
C THR A 168 -12.91 4.24 6.38
N ILE A 169 -13.64 3.33 5.74
CA ILE A 169 -13.31 2.89 4.38
C ILE A 169 -13.34 4.09 3.43
N ASN A 170 -14.37 4.94 3.55
CA ASN A 170 -14.51 6.15 2.75
C ASN A 170 -13.47 7.20 3.12
N HIS A 171 -13.06 7.31 4.38
CA HIS A 171 -11.98 8.18 4.84
C HIS A 171 -10.65 7.82 4.17
N VAL A 172 -10.29 6.52 4.15
CA VAL A 172 -9.08 6.04 3.44
C VAL A 172 -9.17 6.34 1.93
N LYS A 173 -10.33 6.12 1.29
CA LYS A 173 -10.52 6.48 -0.13
C LYS A 173 -10.30 7.97 -0.40
N LYS A 174 -10.89 8.85 0.42
CA LYS A 174 -10.69 10.31 0.32
C LYS A 174 -9.21 10.66 0.44
N TYR A 175 -8.50 10.03 1.37
CA TYR A 175 -7.06 10.23 1.53
C TYR A 175 -6.26 9.82 0.28
N LEU A 176 -6.56 8.67 -0.32
CA LEU A 176 -5.91 8.21 -1.55
C LEU A 176 -6.21 9.16 -2.74
N ASN A 177 -7.44 9.67 -2.84
CA ASN A 177 -7.82 10.66 -3.87
C ASN A 177 -7.04 11.97 -3.69
N ALA A 178 -6.90 12.44 -2.44
CA ALA A 178 -6.07 13.61 -2.15
C ALA A 178 -4.60 13.36 -2.52
N CYS A 179 -4.04 12.19 -2.19
CA CYS A 179 -2.67 11.81 -2.57
C CYS A 179 -2.50 11.68 -4.09
N TYR A 180 -3.53 11.24 -4.81
CA TYR A 180 -3.52 11.26 -6.28
C TYR A 180 -3.46 12.69 -6.80
N ALA A 181 -4.36 13.55 -6.33
CA ALA A 181 -4.42 14.95 -6.75
C ALA A 181 -3.14 15.72 -6.47
N THR A 182 -2.39 15.31 -5.45
CA THR A 182 -1.16 15.97 -5.00
C THR A 182 0.14 15.28 -5.46
N GLY A 183 0.03 14.12 -6.11
CA GLY A 183 1.16 13.41 -6.72
C GLY A 183 1.90 12.43 -5.79
N GLU A 184 1.41 12.17 -4.59
CA GLU A 184 2.04 11.26 -3.62
C GLU A 184 1.41 9.86 -3.52
N LEU A 185 0.38 9.55 -4.30
CA LEU A 185 -0.30 8.24 -4.25
C LEU A 185 0.67 7.06 -4.38
N GLN A 186 1.59 7.11 -5.34
CA GLN A 186 2.54 6.02 -5.57
C GLN A 186 3.43 5.75 -4.36
N ALA A 187 3.86 6.79 -3.63
CA ALA A 187 4.67 6.65 -2.44
C ALA A 187 3.90 5.95 -1.31
N VAL A 188 2.63 6.32 -1.12
CA VAL A 188 1.73 5.69 -0.14
C VAL A 188 1.51 4.21 -0.45
N LEU A 189 1.27 3.86 -1.73
CA LEU A 189 1.07 2.47 -2.14
C LEU A 189 2.35 1.64 -2.01
N SER A 190 3.51 2.23 -2.36
CA SER A 190 4.81 1.57 -2.24
C SER A 190 5.14 1.26 -0.77
N ASN A 191 4.85 2.20 0.13
CA ASN A 191 4.98 2.00 1.58
C ASN A 191 4.13 0.84 2.09
N TYR A 192 2.85 0.79 1.69
CA TYR A 192 1.96 -0.30 2.09
C TYR A 192 2.39 -1.66 1.53
N ASN A 193 2.78 -1.72 0.26
CA ASN A 193 3.26 -2.94 -0.36
C ASN A 193 4.52 -3.47 0.34
N SER A 194 5.44 -2.58 0.70
CA SER A 194 6.66 -2.94 1.44
C SER A 194 6.34 -3.53 2.82
N SER A 195 5.39 -2.92 3.56
CA SER A 195 4.94 -3.46 4.86
C SER A 195 4.27 -4.82 4.73
N ARG A 196 3.48 -5.04 3.68
CA ARG A 196 2.81 -6.33 3.43
C ARG A 196 3.85 -7.43 3.22
N MET A 197 4.87 -7.16 2.42
CA MET A 197 5.97 -8.10 2.19
C MET A 197 6.64 -8.46 3.50
N ASN A 198 7.05 -7.47 4.30
CA ASN A 198 7.70 -7.70 5.60
C ASN A 198 6.89 -8.65 6.51
N THR A 199 5.57 -8.49 6.61
CA THR A 199 4.74 -9.39 7.43
C THR A 199 4.72 -10.82 6.88
N VAL A 200 4.68 -11.01 5.55
CA VAL A 200 4.64 -12.35 4.94
C VAL A 200 5.96 -13.10 5.14
N PHE A 201 7.12 -12.42 5.08
CA PHE A 201 8.43 -13.09 5.23
C PHE A 201 8.82 -13.36 6.69
N PHE A 202 8.38 -12.54 7.64
CA PHE A 202 8.80 -12.67 9.04
C PHE A 202 7.76 -13.33 9.95
N ALA A 203 6.49 -13.45 9.55
CA ALA A 203 5.47 -14.14 10.35
C ALA A 203 5.60 -15.67 10.34
N ASP A 204 6.27 -16.25 9.33
CA ASP A 204 6.54 -17.70 9.23
C ASP A 204 7.98 -18.08 9.66
N GLY A 205 8.77 -17.10 10.10
CA GLY A 205 10.23 -17.19 10.25
C GLY A 205 10.71 -17.57 11.66
N GLY A 206 10.06 -18.53 12.31
CA GLY A 206 10.59 -19.19 13.50
C GLY A 206 11.64 -20.26 13.15
N SER A 207 12.75 -19.90 12.51
CA SER A 207 14.04 -20.59 12.61
C SER A 207 15.07 -20.02 11.61
N LYS A 208 16.20 -19.57 12.15
CA LYS A 208 17.44 -19.51 11.37
C LYS A 208 17.83 -20.94 11.00
N LYS A 209 17.57 -21.36 9.76
CA LYS A 209 18.37 -22.36 9.07
C LYS A 209 18.34 -22.09 7.58
N ASP A 210 19.55 -21.95 7.06
CA ASP A 210 19.92 -21.91 5.67
C ASP A 210 19.16 -22.98 4.86
N ASN A 211 18.15 -22.54 4.12
CA ASN A 211 17.56 -23.24 2.98
C ASN A 211 16.74 -22.22 2.19
N SER A 212 17.25 -21.91 1.01
CA SER A 212 16.67 -21.04 -0.02
C SER A 212 15.24 -21.45 -0.38
N GLN A 213 14.25 -20.98 0.39
CA GLN A 213 12.86 -21.08 -0.01
C GLN A 213 12.62 -20.13 -1.19
N LEU A 214 12.04 -20.66 -2.26
CA LEU A 214 11.64 -19.88 -3.42
C LEU A 214 10.17 -19.48 -3.23
N ALA A 215 9.88 -18.19 -3.35
CA ALA A 215 8.54 -17.65 -3.50
C ALA A 215 8.17 -17.61 -4.99
N GLU A 216 6.88 -17.71 -5.30
CA GLU A 216 6.37 -17.76 -6.68
C GLU A 216 5.45 -16.57 -7.01
N THR A 217 5.44 -16.16 -8.28
CA THR A 217 4.48 -15.19 -8.82
C THR A 217 4.33 -15.35 -10.32
N ASP A 218 3.12 -15.13 -10.85
CA ASP A 218 2.89 -15.20 -12.28
C ASP A 218 3.43 -13.97 -13.02
N ILE A 219 4.05 -14.23 -14.17
CA ILE A 219 4.50 -13.24 -15.15
C ILE A 219 4.00 -13.62 -16.55
N ASN A 220 3.82 -12.61 -17.40
CA ASN A 220 3.43 -12.79 -18.80
C ASN A 220 4.64 -12.58 -19.73
N ALA A 221 4.49 -12.89 -21.02
CA ALA A 221 5.53 -12.74 -22.04
C ALA A 221 6.01 -11.30 -22.27
N GLY A 222 5.35 -10.29 -21.68
CA GLY A 222 5.83 -8.91 -21.69
C GLY A 222 7.01 -8.66 -20.77
N PHE A 223 7.33 -9.58 -19.85
CA PHE A 223 8.51 -9.50 -18.99
C PHE A 223 9.75 -10.05 -19.68
N ASN A 224 10.84 -9.27 -19.65
CA ASN A 224 12.14 -9.69 -20.15
C ASN A 224 13.02 -10.18 -18.98
N LEU A 225 13.47 -11.44 -19.04
CA LEU A 225 14.26 -12.06 -17.97
C LEU A 225 15.60 -11.33 -17.72
N ASN A 226 16.22 -10.76 -18.75
CA ASN A 226 17.46 -9.98 -18.58
C ASN A 226 17.23 -8.71 -17.76
N ILE A 227 16.07 -8.08 -17.93
CA ILE A 227 15.70 -6.88 -17.17
C ILE A 227 15.30 -7.26 -15.75
N ILE A 228 14.68 -8.42 -15.56
CA ILE A 228 14.42 -8.96 -14.22
C ILE A 228 15.74 -9.16 -13.48
N ALA A 229 16.70 -9.85 -14.09
CA ALA A 229 18.03 -10.04 -13.52
C ALA A 229 18.74 -8.71 -13.20
N ASP A 230 18.77 -7.78 -14.15
CA ASP A 230 19.39 -6.46 -13.99
C ASP A 230 18.75 -5.61 -12.88
N GLU A 231 17.40 -5.55 -12.82
CA GLU A 231 16.70 -4.76 -11.80
C GLU A 231 16.78 -5.36 -10.39
N LEU A 232 17.12 -6.65 -10.28
CA LEU A 232 17.31 -7.38 -9.03
C LEU A 232 18.77 -7.57 -8.65
N ASP A 233 19.72 -7.17 -9.50
CA ASP A 233 21.15 -7.43 -9.31
C ASP A 233 21.47 -8.93 -9.12
N VAL A 234 20.84 -9.77 -9.95
CA VAL A 234 20.98 -11.23 -9.93
C VAL A 234 21.59 -11.70 -11.24
N ASP A 235 22.57 -12.59 -11.15
CA ASP A 235 23.14 -13.24 -12.32
C ASP A 235 22.10 -14.07 -13.10
N MET A 236 22.14 -13.99 -14.43
CA MET A 236 21.18 -14.70 -15.30
C MET A 236 21.22 -16.22 -15.14
N GLU A 237 22.39 -16.82 -14.95
CA GLU A 237 22.49 -18.28 -14.71
C GLU A 237 21.82 -18.66 -13.39
N LYS A 238 22.00 -17.81 -12.36
CA LYS A 238 21.38 -18.01 -11.05
C LYS A 238 19.85 -17.86 -11.13
N LEU A 239 19.35 -16.85 -11.85
CA LEU A 239 17.92 -16.66 -12.08
C LEU A 239 17.30 -17.87 -12.81
N LEU A 240 17.97 -18.40 -13.85
CA LEU A 240 17.52 -19.57 -14.59
C LEU A 240 17.60 -20.86 -13.77
N SER A 241 18.56 -20.97 -12.84
CA SER A 241 18.66 -22.13 -11.94
C SER A 241 17.42 -22.29 -11.05
N TRP A 242 16.77 -21.19 -10.68
CA TRP A 242 15.51 -21.19 -9.95
C TRP A 242 14.29 -21.36 -10.86
N ASN A 243 14.44 -21.08 -12.15
CA ASN A 243 13.35 -21.00 -13.12
C ASN A 243 13.60 -21.88 -14.35
N PRO A 244 13.78 -23.20 -14.19
CA PRO A 244 14.08 -24.08 -15.32
C PRO A 244 12.92 -24.07 -16.33
N GLY A 245 13.22 -23.76 -17.60
CA GLY A 245 12.24 -23.78 -18.70
C GLY A 245 11.35 -22.54 -18.83
N ILE A 246 11.50 -21.53 -17.97
CA ILE A 246 10.66 -20.32 -17.97
C ILE A 246 10.64 -19.58 -19.32
N SER A 247 11.76 -19.59 -20.04
CA SER A 247 11.87 -18.96 -21.36
C SER A 247 10.98 -19.63 -22.40
N ASP A 248 10.88 -20.96 -22.36
CA ASP A 248 10.06 -21.72 -23.30
C ASP A 248 8.58 -21.61 -22.95
N GLU A 249 8.25 -21.60 -21.66
CA GLU A 249 6.88 -21.39 -21.19
C GLU A 249 6.34 -20.02 -21.58
N LEU A 250 7.12 -18.96 -21.40
CA LEU A 250 6.74 -17.61 -21.81
C LEU A 250 6.52 -17.51 -23.32
N LYS A 251 7.35 -18.18 -24.12
CA LYS A 251 7.22 -18.19 -25.59
C LYS A 251 6.01 -19.00 -26.06
N GLN A 252 5.74 -20.16 -25.45
CA GLN A 252 4.69 -21.08 -25.92
C GLN A 252 3.31 -20.73 -25.36
N LYS A 253 3.24 -20.38 -24.07
CA LYS A 253 1.98 -20.18 -23.33
C LYS A 253 1.65 -18.70 -23.14
N GLY A 254 2.60 -17.78 -23.37
CA GLY A 254 2.43 -16.35 -23.12
C GLY A 254 2.50 -15.96 -21.63
N GLN A 255 2.66 -16.92 -20.74
CA GLN A 255 2.74 -16.75 -19.29
C GLN A 255 3.52 -17.89 -18.65
N SER A 256 4.13 -17.62 -17.49
CA SER A 256 4.85 -18.61 -16.68
C SER A 256 4.93 -18.16 -15.23
N THR A 257 5.23 -19.09 -14.34
CA THR A 257 5.45 -18.84 -12.92
C THR A 257 6.93 -18.51 -12.68
N LEU A 258 7.19 -17.35 -12.10
CA LEU A 258 8.52 -16.89 -11.70
C LEU A 258 8.77 -17.25 -10.23
N TYR A 259 9.83 -17.99 -9.99
CA TYR A 259 10.37 -18.37 -8.70
C TYR A 259 11.58 -17.49 -8.36
N LEU A 260 11.58 -16.87 -7.19
CA LEU A 260 12.71 -16.12 -6.66
C LEU A 260 12.92 -16.47 -5.19
N PRO A 261 14.16 -16.41 -4.68
CA PRO A 261 14.40 -16.43 -3.25
C PRO A 261 13.49 -15.46 -2.50
N THR A 262 13.07 -15.88 -1.31
CA THR A 262 12.14 -15.11 -0.48
C THR A 262 12.65 -13.70 -0.15
N ASP A 263 13.96 -13.48 -0.11
CA ASP A 263 14.59 -12.17 0.07
C ASP A 263 14.58 -11.30 -1.19
N LEU A 264 14.49 -11.88 -2.39
CA LEU A 264 14.48 -11.15 -3.68
C LEU A 264 13.07 -10.89 -4.24
N MET A 265 12.09 -11.73 -3.91
CA MET A 265 10.70 -11.57 -4.36
C MET A 265 10.07 -10.20 -4.00
N PRO A 266 10.31 -9.59 -2.82
CA PRO A 266 9.83 -8.25 -2.51
C PRO A 266 10.27 -7.18 -3.50
N ASP A 267 11.55 -7.18 -3.86
CA ASP A 267 12.11 -6.19 -4.79
C ASP A 267 11.53 -6.36 -6.18
N PHE A 268 11.34 -7.61 -6.62
CA PHE A 268 10.65 -7.91 -7.87
C PHE A 268 9.22 -7.36 -7.86
N LEU A 269 8.42 -7.63 -6.82
CA LEU A 269 7.04 -7.16 -6.76
C LEU A 269 6.93 -5.63 -6.66
N LEU A 270 7.83 -4.97 -5.93
CA LEU A 270 7.87 -3.52 -5.81
C LEU A 270 8.20 -2.85 -7.14
N ARG A 271 9.09 -3.48 -7.92
CA ARG A 271 9.57 -2.96 -9.22
C ARG A 271 8.80 -3.56 -10.40
N LYS A 272 7.82 -4.44 -10.20
CA LYS A 272 7.14 -5.22 -11.24
C LYS A 272 6.65 -4.37 -12.41
N THR A 273 6.02 -3.22 -12.12
CA THR A 273 5.54 -2.29 -13.15
C THR A 273 6.69 -1.58 -13.90
N LYS A 274 7.77 -1.21 -13.19
CA LYS A 274 8.96 -0.60 -13.80
C LYS A 274 9.66 -1.60 -14.72
N ILE A 275 9.87 -2.83 -14.24
CA ILE A 275 10.45 -3.95 -14.98
C ILE A 275 9.63 -4.23 -16.24
N LEU A 276 8.31 -4.35 -16.11
CA LEU A 276 7.42 -4.59 -17.26
C LEU A 276 7.48 -3.43 -18.27
N SER A 277 7.41 -2.18 -17.80
CA SER A 277 7.50 -1.01 -18.68
C SER A 277 8.82 -0.96 -19.46
N ARG A 278 9.94 -1.28 -18.79
CA ARG A 278 11.26 -1.34 -19.41
C ARG A 278 11.37 -2.52 -20.39
N SER A 279 10.81 -3.69 -20.03
CA SER A 279 10.74 -4.89 -20.89
C SER A 279 10.01 -4.65 -22.21
N VAL A 280 8.87 -3.96 -22.16
CA VAL A 280 8.11 -3.63 -23.37
C VAL A 280 8.85 -2.61 -24.24
N LYS A 281 9.53 -1.62 -23.64
CA LYS A 281 10.31 -0.62 -24.41
C LYS A 281 11.49 -1.24 -25.15
N GLU A 282 12.22 -2.13 -24.48
CA GLU A 282 13.41 -2.76 -25.06
C GLU A 282 13.05 -3.73 -26.19
N SER A 283 11.90 -4.41 -26.07
CA SER A 283 11.33 -5.25 -27.13
C SER A 283 10.95 -4.47 -28.40
N ASN A 284 10.67 -3.17 -28.29
CA ASN A 284 10.27 -2.30 -29.39
C ASN A 284 11.45 -1.51 -30.01
N THR A 285 12.69 -1.73 -29.55
CA THR A 285 13.86 -1.06 -30.11
C THR A 285 14.41 -1.89 -31.27
N PRO A 286 14.39 -1.39 -32.53
CA PRO A 286 14.81 -2.17 -33.69
C PRO A 286 16.31 -2.51 -33.58
N THR A 287 16.62 -3.81 -33.60
CA THR A 287 18.00 -4.30 -33.62
C THR A 287 18.68 -3.86 -34.92
N ILE A 288 19.56 -2.87 -34.86
CA ILE A 288 20.46 -2.55 -35.97
C ILE A 288 21.44 -3.72 -36.06
N ARG A 289 21.22 -4.63 -37.01
CA ARG A 289 22.19 -5.68 -37.34
C ARG A 289 23.40 -5.01 -37.99
N GLN A 290 24.55 -5.08 -37.34
CA GLN A 290 25.86 -4.97 -37.99
C GLN A 290 26.27 -6.35 -38.51
#